data_AF-A0A4C1UVI1-F1
#
_entry.id   AF-A0A4C1UVI1-F1
#
_cell.length_a   1.000
_cell.length_b   1.000
_cell.length_c   1.000
_cell.angle_alpha   90.00
_cell.angle_beta   90.00
_cell.angle_gamma   90.00
#
_symmetry.space_group_name_H-M   'P 1'
#
loop_
_entity.id
_entity.type
_entity.pdbx_description
1 polymer ?
#
loop_
_entity_poly.entity_id
_entity_poly.type
_entity_poly.pdbx_seq_one_letter_code
_entity_poly.pdbx_strand_id
1 'polypeptide(L)'
;MGRPISTITPENVAHVHKMMKDDKRCTYHMIQNTLGIGFTAVYKTLYDELKMEHISSRWGDPTPTVVKKGRAIKIVMCAVFFRSRSSVKAIKLKGQKTITAAWYAQHCLAEVLRAFRIRGLMLYHGNASFHIATITIKFLKENNLVV
;
A
#
# COMPACT_ATOMS: atom_id res chain seq x y z
N MET A 1 28.23 -10.28 -37.43
CA MET A 1 28.47 -10.02 -35.99
C MET A 1 27.17 -10.28 -35.25
N GLY A 2 27.18 -11.28 -34.36
CA GLY A 2 25.98 -12.01 -33.89
C GLY A 2 25.07 -11.27 -32.92
N ARG A 3 23.79 -11.60 -33.00
CA ARG A 3 22.71 -11.17 -32.10
C ARG A 3 22.96 -11.78 -30.71
N PRO A 4 22.95 -11.01 -29.60
CA PRO A 4 23.14 -11.58 -28.28
C PRO A 4 22.03 -12.60 -28.00
N ILE A 5 22.45 -13.83 -27.71
CA ILE A 5 21.59 -14.96 -27.36
C ILE A 5 20.90 -14.63 -26.04
N SER A 6 19.58 -14.86 -25.99
CA SER A 6 18.76 -14.71 -24.79
C SER A 6 19.09 -15.82 -23.78
N THR A 7 20.25 -15.73 -23.12
CA THR A 7 20.69 -16.76 -22.17
C THR A 7 20.10 -16.48 -20.80
N ILE A 8 18.85 -16.89 -20.60
CA ILE A 8 18.24 -16.99 -19.27
C ILE A 8 18.95 -18.16 -18.58
N THR A 9 20.07 -17.86 -17.91
CA THR A 9 20.81 -18.85 -17.11
C THR A 9 20.35 -18.79 -15.65
N PRO A 10 20.44 -19.91 -14.90
CA PRO A 10 20.20 -19.89 -13.46
C PRO A 10 21.05 -18.86 -12.70
N GLU A 11 22.27 -18.60 -13.20
CA GLU A 11 23.17 -17.57 -12.69
C GLU A 11 22.60 -16.15 -12.85
N ASN A 12 22.11 -15.82 -14.05
CA ASN A 12 21.46 -14.53 -14.32
C ASN A 12 20.21 -14.35 -13.45
N VAL A 13 19.39 -15.40 -13.30
CA VAL A 13 18.20 -15.37 -12.42
C VAL A 13 18.58 -15.09 -10.97
N ALA A 14 19.62 -15.77 -10.46
CA ALA A 14 20.11 -15.57 -9.09
C ALA A 14 20.65 -14.14 -8.89
N HIS A 15 21.38 -13.60 -9.89
CA HIS A 15 21.93 -12.25 -9.84
C HIS A 15 20.84 -11.18 -9.86
N VAL A 16 19.83 -11.31 -10.74
CA VAL A 16 18.66 -10.42 -10.76
C VAL A 16 17.95 -10.45 -9.40
N HIS A 17 17.71 -11.64 -8.86
CA HIS A 17 17.06 -11.79 -7.55
C HIS A 17 17.87 -11.16 -6.40
N LYS A 18 19.21 -11.19 -6.48
CA LYS A 18 20.09 -10.50 -5.53
C LYS A 18 20.01 -8.98 -5.68
N MET A 19 20.14 -8.44 -6.89
CA MET A 19 20.05 -6.99 -7.16
C MET A 19 18.74 -6.39 -6.65
N MET A 20 17.63 -7.11 -6.80
CA MET A 20 16.32 -6.66 -6.32
C MET A 20 16.15 -6.75 -4.80
N LYS A 21 16.86 -7.66 -4.13
CA LYS A 21 16.88 -7.73 -2.66
C LYS A 21 17.71 -6.60 -2.07
N ASP A 22 18.83 -6.29 -2.71
CA ASP A 22 19.78 -5.28 -2.26
C ASP A 22 19.27 -3.86 -2.54
N ASP A 23 18.62 -3.64 -3.71
CA ASP A 23 18.01 -2.36 -4.06
C ASP A 23 16.54 -2.51 -4.50
N LYS A 24 15.63 -1.94 -3.71
CA LYS A 24 14.19 -1.92 -3.99
C LYS A 24 13.80 -0.97 -5.14
N ARG A 25 14.73 -0.12 -5.62
CA ARG A 25 14.56 0.79 -6.75
C ARG A 25 15.18 0.25 -8.05
N CYS A 26 15.65 -1.00 -8.05
CA CYS A 26 16.24 -1.64 -9.21
C CYS A 26 15.28 -1.59 -10.42
N THR A 27 15.73 -0.96 -11.51
CA THR A 27 14.94 -0.81 -12.75
C THR A 27 15.36 -1.84 -13.80
N TYR A 28 14.50 -2.07 -14.81
CA TYR A 28 14.85 -2.91 -15.97
C TYR A 28 16.17 -2.50 -16.62
N HIS A 29 16.40 -1.20 -16.78
CA HIS A 29 17.60 -0.69 -17.44
C HIS A 29 18.87 -0.93 -16.61
N MET A 30 18.79 -0.82 -15.28
CA MET A 30 19.89 -1.17 -14.39
C MET A 30 20.26 -2.65 -14.50
N ILE A 31 19.25 -3.53 -14.58
CA ILE A 31 19.46 -4.97 -14.75
C ILE A 31 20.11 -5.26 -16.12
N GLN A 32 19.59 -4.67 -17.19
CA GLN A 32 20.14 -4.83 -18.54
C GLN A 32 21.60 -4.38 -18.63
N ASN A 33 21.92 -3.21 -18.04
CA ASN A 33 23.26 -2.64 -18.10
C ASN A 33 24.25 -3.41 -17.22
N THR A 34 23.79 -3.92 -16.07
CA THR A 34 24.65 -4.67 -15.13
C THR A 34 24.96 -6.07 -15.65
N LEU A 35 23.96 -6.74 -16.22
CA LEU A 35 24.08 -8.14 -16.65
C LEU A 35 24.35 -8.29 -18.14
N GLY A 36 24.31 -7.20 -18.91
CA GLY A 36 24.50 -7.22 -20.36
C GLY A 36 23.43 -8.03 -21.13
N ILE A 37 22.28 -8.29 -20.50
CA ILE A 37 21.22 -9.11 -21.09
C ILE A 37 20.15 -8.25 -21.78
N GLY A 38 19.58 -8.81 -22.85
CA GLY A 38 18.51 -8.15 -23.60
C GLY A 38 17.24 -7.97 -22.76
N PHE A 39 16.46 -6.93 -23.08
CA PHE A 39 15.20 -6.59 -22.42
C PHE A 39 14.25 -7.79 -22.30
N THR A 40 14.12 -8.59 -23.36
CA THR A 40 13.28 -9.80 -23.37
C THR A 40 13.71 -10.84 -22.35
N ALA A 41 15.03 -11.00 -22.11
CA ALA A 41 15.54 -11.92 -21.11
C ALA A 41 15.23 -11.41 -19.70
N VAL A 42 15.42 -10.11 -19.45
CA VAL A 42 15.04 -9.47 -18.17
C VAL A 42 13.54 -9.66 -17.90
N TYR A 43 12.70 -9.40 -18.89
CA TYR A 43 11.26 -9.55 -18.78
C TYR A 43 10.88 -11.00 -18.41
N LYS A 44 11.35 -11.99 -19.18
CA LYS A 44 11.08 -13.41 -18.90
C LYS A 44 11.60 -13.84 -17.52
N THR A 45 12.80 -13.43 -17.12
CA THR A 45 13.33 -13.74 -15.78
C THR A 45 12.45 -13.17 -14.66
N LEU A 46 11.95 -11.94 -14.79
CA LEU A 46 11.12 -11.32 -13.76
C LEU A 46 9.72 -11.94 -13.67
N TYR A 47 9.08 -12.21 -14.82
CA TYR A 47 7.70 -12.68 -14.87
C TYR A 47 7.58 -14.21 -14.85
N ASP A 48 8.43 -14.92 -15.59
CA ASP A 48 8.34 -16.37 -15.73
C ASP A 48 9.09 -17.10 -14.61
N GLU A 49 10.31 -16.68 -14.29
CA GLU A 49 11.15 -17.37 -13.28
C GLU A 49 10.86 -16.86 -11.86
N LEU A 50 10.82 -15.54 -11.68
CA LEU A 50 10.64 -14.91 -10.36
C LEU A 50 9.17 -14.69 -9.98
N LYS A 51 8.23 -14.98 -10.89
CA LYS A 51 6.77 -14.87 -10.71
C LYS A 51 6.34 -13.54 -10.08
N MET A 52 6.91 -12.45 -10.57
CA MET A 52 6.68 -11.14 -9.99
C MET A 52 5.47 -10.42 -10.61
N GLU A 53 4.79 -9.61 -9.79
CA GLU A 53 3.67 -8.78 -10.24
C GLU A 53 4.13 -7.32 -10.45
N HIS A 54 3.67 -6.69 -11.54
CA HIS A 54 4.01 -5.32 -11.93
C HIS A 54 3.33 -4.30 -11.02
N ILE A 55 4.08 -3.35 -10.44
CA ILE A 55 3.52 -2.19 -9.73
C ILE A 55 4.22 -0.92 -10.21
N SER A 56 3.43 0.09 -10.59
CA SER A 56 3.92 1.44 -10.86
C SER A 56 4.23 2.17 -9.55
N SER A 57 5.31 2.96 -9.55
CA SER A 57 5.74 3.73 -8.38
C SER A 57 4.84 4.91 -8.05
N ARG A 58 5.07 5.42 -6.84
CA ARG A 58 4.39 6.51 -6.13
C ARG A 58 4.43 7.85 -6.91
N TRP A 59 3.39 8.67 -6.72
CA TRP A 59 3.26 10.03 -7.26
C TRP A 59 4.47 10.92 -6.96
N GLY A 60 5.11 11.48 -7.99
CA GLY A 60 6.16 12.49 -7.90
C GLY A 60 7.53 12.12 -8.48
N ASP A 61 7.84 10.84 -8.67
CA ASP A 61 9.11 10.38 -9.26
C ASP A 61 8.92 9.88 -10.71
N PRO A 62 9.88 10.07 -11.64
CA PRO A 62 9.87 9.39 -12.94
C PRO A 62 9.91 7.88 -12.69
N THR A 63 8.85 7.20 -13.10
CA THR A 63 8.44 5.89 -12.58
C THR A 63 9.53 4.81 -12.71
N PRO A 64 10.15 4.35 -11.60
CA PRO A 64 10.81 3.05 -11.59
C PRO A 64 9.74 1.99 -11.32
N THR A 65 9.58 1.04 -12.25
CA THR A 65 8.73 -0.15 -12.04
C THR A 65 9.28 -0.96 -10.87
N VAL A 66 8.62 -0.91 -9.71
CA VAL A 66 8.99 -1.71 -8.54
C VAL A 66 8.26 -3.03 -8.61
N VAL A 67 9.04 -4.10 -8.60
CA VAL A 67 8.58 -5.47 -8.80
C VAL A 67 8.37 -6.12 -7.42
N LYS A 68 7.15 -6.57 -7.10
CA LYS A 68 6.86 -7.27 -5.83
C LYS A 68 6.76 -8.77 -6.01
N LYS A 69 7.21 -9.50 -4.99
CA LYS A 69 7.01 -10.94 -4.80
C LYS A 69 5.52 -11.24 -4.58
N GLY A 70 5.01 -12.27 -5.26
CA GLY A 70 3.60 -12.63 -5.26
C GLY A 70 3.02 -13.07 -3.90
N ARG A 71 1.69 -12.86 -3.81
CA ARG A 71 0.71 -13.12 -2.73
C ARG A 71 0.70 -12.19 -1.52
N ALA A 72 -0.50 -11.64 -1.30
CA ALA A 72 -0.88 -10.77 -0.20
C ALA A 72 -0.58 -11.40 1.16
N ILE A 73 0.45 -10.88 1.83
CA ILE A 73 0.59 -10.91 3.28
C ILE A 73 -0.78 -10.55 3.87
N LYS A 74 -1.22 -11.20 4.94
CA LYS A 74 -2.51 -10.91 5.60
C LYS A 74 -2.59 -9.43 6.00
N ILE A 75 -3.14 -8.58 5.13
CA ILE A 75 -3.30 -7.14 5.39
C ILE A 75 -4.47 -6.99 6.36
N VAL A 76 -4.18 -6.35 7.49
CA VAL A 76 -5.18 -5.97 8.47
C VAL A 76 -5.46 -4.49 8.29
N MET A 77 -6.74 -4.13 8.18
CA MET A 77 -7.16 -2.73 8.17
C MET A 77 -7.22 -2.21 9.60
N CYS A 78 -6.65 -1.03 9.83
CA CYS A 78 -6.73 -0.30 11.09
C CYS A 78 -7.19 1.13 10.81
N ALA A 79 -8.09 1.65 11.63
CA ALA A 79 -8.37 3.08 11.70
C ALA A 79 -7.47 3.68 12.79
N VAL A 80 -6.72 4.73 12.46
CA VAL A 80 -5.80 5.37 13.41
C VAL A 80 -6.11 6.86 13.49
N PHE A 81 -6.32 7.33 14.71
CA PHE A 81 -6.64 8.71 15.03
C PHE A 81 -5.44 9.33 15.72
N PHE A 82 -5.16 10.58 15.34
CA PHE A 82 -4.05 11.36 15.87
C PHE A 82 -4.54 12.75 16.25
N ARG A 83 -3.81 13.38 17.17
CA ARG A 83 -3.87 14.80 17.49
C ARG A 83 -2.51 15.38 17.11
N SER A 84 -2.42 16.70 16.98
CA SER A 84 -1.18 17.41 16.59
C SER A 84 0.06 17.04 17.40
N ARG A 85 -0.09 16.51 18.62
CA ARG A 85 1.01 16.15 19.53
C ARG A 85 1.10 14.66 19.88
N SER A 86 0.15 13.81 19.48
CA SER A 86 0.18 12.39 19.86
C SER A 86 -0.79 11.52 19.06
N SER A 87 -0.53 10.21 19.01
CA SER A 87 -1.52 9.22 18.59
C SER A 87 -2.63 9.13 19.63
N VAL A 88 -3.88 9.24 19.16
CA VAL A 88 -5.08 9.21 20.00
C VAL A 88 -5.54 7.76 20.16
N LYS A 89 -5.77 7.04 19.07
CA LYS A 89 -6.27 5.67 19.14
C LYS A 89 -6.01 4.91 17.84
N ALA A 90 -5.63 3.65 17.94
CA ALA A 90 -5.65 2.70 16.83
C ALA A 90 -6.73 1.64 17.06
N ILE A 91 -7.62 1.46 16.08
CA ILE A 91 -8.73 0.50 16.12
C ILE A 91 -8.56 -0.48 14.96
N LYS A 92 -8.33 -1.74 15.30
CA LYS A 92 -8.21 -2.82 14.32
C LYS A 92 -9.59 -3.24 13.83
N LEU A 93 -9.76 -3.35 12.52
CA LEU A 93 -10.95 -3.93 11.91
C LEU A 93 -10.98 -5.44 12.21
N LYS A 94 -11.96 -5.89 12.99
CA LYS A 94 -12.17 -7.30 13.32
C LYS A 94 -13.37 -7.84 12.53
N GLY A 95 -13.27 -9.07 12.03
CA GLY A 95 -14.40 -9.81 11.45
C GLY A 95 -14.85 -9.40 10.05
N GLN A 96 -14.19 -8.44 9.39
CA GLN A 96 -14.54 -8.02 8.03
C GLN A 96 -13.33 -7.47 7.25
N LYS A 97 -13.42 -7.53 5.91
CA LYS A 97 -12.35 -7.12 4.99
C LYS A 97 -12.38 -5.62 4.65
N THR A 98 -13.55 -4.98 4.76
CA THR A 98 -13.80 -3.61 4.28
C THR A 98 -14.43 -2.76 5.38
N ILE A 99 -14.11 -1.47 5.40
CA ILE A 99 -14.75 -0.49 6.28
C ILE A 99 -16.11 -0.10 5.69
N THR A 100 -17.18 -0.32 6.44
CA THR A 100 -18.53 0.15 6.11
C THR A 100 -18.84 1.44 6.87
N ALA A 101 -19.79 2.24 6.36
CA ALA A 101 -20.25 3.44 7.06
C ALA A 101 -20.84 3.13 8.45
N ALA A 102 -21.60 2.03 8.56
CA ALA A 102 -22.16 1.58 9.82
C ALA A 102 -21.07 1.20 10.83
N TRP A 103 -20.05 0.45 10.42
CA TRP A 103 -18.94 0.11 11.31
C TRP A 103 -18.16 1.37 11.72
N TYR A 104 -17.91 2.27 10.78
CA TYR A 104 -17.20 3.52 11.05
C TYR A 104 -17.93 4.39 12.08
N ALA A 105 -19.24 4.61 11.91
CA ALA A 105 -20.02 5.42 12.84
C ALA A 105 -20.24 4.72 14.19
N GLN A 106 -20.79 3.50 14.17
CA GLN A 106 -21.34 2.86 15.37
C GLN A 106 -20.27 2.17 16.23
N HIS A 107 -19.13 1.79 15.64
CA HIS A 107 -18.08 1.07 16.37
C HIS A 107 -16.81 1.90 16.47
N CYS A 108 -16.28 2.37 15.34
CA CYS A 108 -15.01 3.08 15.29
C CYS A 108 -15.09 4.44 16.01
N LEU A 109 -15.94 5.35 15.54
CA LEU A 109 -16.08 6.69 16.13
C LEU A 109 -16.64 6.64 17.55
N ALA A 110 -17.60 5.76 17.83
CA ALA A 110 -18.12 5.55 19.18
C ALA A 110 -17.02 5.15 20.17
N GLU A 111 -16.09 4.27 19.79
CA GLU A 111 -14.96 3.88 20.65
C GLU A 111 -13.99 5.04 20.87
N VAL A 112 -13.71 5.85 19.83
CA VAL A 112 -12.87 7.04 19.96
C VAL A 112 -13.52 8.05 20.90
N LEU A 113 -14.79 8.39 20.72
CA LEU A 113 -15.47 9.37 21.57
C LEU A 113 -15.57 8.90 23.03
N ARG A 114 -15.76 7.60 23.25
CA ARG A 114 -15.75 7.03 24.60
C ARG A 114 -14.38 7.18 25.28
N ALA A 115 -13.29 7.03 24.52
CA ALA A 115 -11.93 7.18 25.04
C ALA A 115 -11.55 8.66 25.26
N PHE A 116 -12.19 9.59 24.53
CA PHE A 116 -11.86 11.01 24.56
C PHE A 116 -13.12 11.85 24.80
N ARG A 117 -13.50 12.01 26.07
CA ARG A 117 -14.54 12.97 26.48
C ARG A 117 -14.02 14.41 26.41
N ILE A 118 -13.99 14.99 25.21
CA ILE A 118 -13.55 16.37 25.00
C ILE A 118 -14.62 17.10 24.18
N ARG A 119 -15.16 18.20 24.73
CA ARG A 119 -16.09 19.09 24.02
C ARG A 119 -15.32 19.92 22.99
N GLY A 120 -15.91 20.15 21.82
CA GLY A 120 -15.33 21.01 20.77
C GLY A 120 -14.23 20.34 19.95
N LEU A 121 -14.29 19.02 19.75
CA LEU A 121 -13.33 18.31 18.90
C LEU A 121 -13.66 18.56 17.41
N MET A 122 -12.64 18.94 16.64
CA MET A 122 -12.69 18.97 15.18
C MET A 122 -12.06 17.69 14.62
N LEU A 123 -12.81 16.96 13.80
CA LEU A 123 -12.39 15.71 13.18
C LEU A 123 -11.99 15.96 11.73
N TYR A 124 -10.69 15.89 11.45
CA TYR A 124 -10.20 15.95 10.07
C TYR A 124 -10.12 14.54 9.46
N HIS A 125 -10.85 14.30 8.38
CA HIS A 125 -10.77 13.06 7.59
C HIS A 125 -10.97 13.31 6.09
N GLY A 126 -10.58 12.35 5.24
CA GLY A 126 -10.82 12.45 3.79
C GLY A 126 -12.28 12.24 3.38
N ASN A 127 -12.57 12.29 2.09
CA ASN A 127 -13.94 12.21 1.54
C ASN A 127 -14.36 10.79 1.11
N ALA A 128 -13.84 9.75 1.76
CA ALA A 128 -14.22 8.37 1.44
C ALA A 128 -15.73 8.19 1.59
N SER A 129 -16.34 7.34 0.76
CA SER A 129 -17.81 7.18 0.70
C SER A 129 -18.44 6.88 2.07
N PHE A 130 -17.75 6.12 2.92
CA PHE A 130 -18.20 5.79 4.27
C PHE A 130 -18.04 6.94 5.28
N HIS A 131 -17.18 7.93 5.01
CA HIS A 131 -17.08 9.14 5.83
C HIS A 131 -18.24 10.11 5.57
N ILE A 132 -18.67 10.23 4.31
CA ILE A 132 -19.73 11.16 3.89
C ILE A 132 -21.13 10.53 3.91
N ALA A 133 -21.24 9.23 4.17
CA ALA A 133 -22.51 8.53 4.24
C ALA A 133 -23.46 9.13 5.28
N THR A 134 -24.76 9.12 5.00
CA THR A 134 -25.81 9.71 5.84
C THR A 134 -25.73 9.26 7.30
N ILE A 135 -25.46 7.98 7.55
CA ILE A 135 -25.32 7.42 8.91
C ILE A 135 -24.13 8.04 9.66
N THR A 136 -23.02 8.28 8.98
CA THR A 136 -21.81 8.88 9.55
C THR A 136 -22.06 10.36 9.84
N ILE A 137 -22.61 11.10 8.88
CA ILE A 137 -22.92 12.52 9.08
C ILE A 137 -23.93 12.71 10.21
N LYS A 138 -24.96 11.85 10.30
CA LYS A 138 -25.93 11.88 11.40
C LYS A 138 -25.24 11.65 12.74
N PHE A 139 -24.39 10.62 12.84
CA PHE A 139 -23.63 10.33 14.06
C PHE A 139 -22.74 11.50 14.49
N LEU A 140 -22.05 12.16 13.56
CA LEU A 140 -21.17 13.30 13.85
C LEU A 140 -21.96 14.50 14.39
N LYS A 141 -23.14 14.79 13.79
CA LYS A 141 -24.05 15.84 14.26
C LYS A 141 -24.58 15.56 15.67
N GLU A 142 -25.05 14.34 15.93
CA GLU A 142 -25.57 13.93 17.24
C GLU A 142 -24.52 14.02 18.36
N ASN A 143 -23.23 13.88 18.01
CA ASN A 143 -22.11 13.96 18.95
C ASN A 143 -21.42 15.33 18.96
N ASN A 144 -21.98 16.36 18.32
CA ASN A 144 -21.41 17.72 18.23
C ASN A 144 -19.96 17.75 17.72
N LEU A 145 -19.63 16.87 16.77
CA LEU A 145 -18.32 16.85 16.12
C LEU A 145 -18.34 17.76 14.89
N VAL A 146 -17.38 18.67 14.82
CA VAL A 146 -17.14 19.50 13.63
C VAL A 146 -16.19 18.75 12.70
N VAL A 147 -16.48 18.73 11.40
CA VAL A 147 -15.67 18.07 10.36
C VAL A 147 -15.07 19.11 9.44
#